data_AF-A0A3B8VG87-F1
#
_entry.id   AF-A0A3B8VG87-F1
#
_cell.length_a   1.000
_cell.length_b   1.000
_cell.length_c   1.000
_cell.angle_alpha   90.00
_cell.angle_beta   90.00
_cell.angle_gamma   90.00
#
_symmetry.space_group_name_H-M   'P 1'
#
loop_
_entity.id
_entity.type
_entity.pdbx_description
1 polymer ?
#
loop_
_entity_poly.entity_id
_entity_poly.type
_entity_poly.pdbx_seq_one_letter_code
_entity_poly.pdbx_strand_id
1 'polypeptide(L)'
;DIGCGSSGHLVNYLKNKGFEVYGIDRYKFNSSNFITADWLEYDYGKEKWGTIISNLGFSNHFIHHNLRENGDYIAYGKTYMNILHSLKIGGHFHYAPDLPFIEKYLDNEQFDLRKHEINEYEFKAAIIKKRK
;
A
#
# COMPACT_ATOMS: atom_id res chain seq x y z
N ASP A 1 3.92 -4.70 -4.70
CA ASP A 1 2.92 -5.46 -3.93
C ASP A 1 3.41 -5.54 -2.49
N ILE A 2 2.82 -4.76 -1.59
CA ILE A 2 3.18 -4.69 -0.17
C ILE A 2 2.40 -5.77 0.57
N GLY A 3 3.09 -6.61 1.33
CA GLY A 3 2.49 -7.78 1.94
C GLY A 3 2.14 -8.84 0.90
N CYS A 4 3.06 -9.11 -0.04
CA CYS A 4 2.82 -10.01 -1.16
C CYS A 4 2.69 -11.50 -0.76
N GLY A 5 2.93 -11.82 0.50
CA GLY A 5 2.93 -13.18 1.04
C GLY A 5 4.12 -14.01 0.57
N SER A 6 4.30 -15.17 1.20
CA SER A 6 5.43 -16.07 0.92
C SER A 6 5.48 -16.60 -0.52
N SER A 7 4.32 -16.71 -1.17
CA SER A 7 4.22 -17.20 -2.55
C SER A 7 4.25 -16.08 -3.61
N GLY A 8 4.01 -14.82 -3.23
CA GLY A 8 4.12 -13.68 -4.15
C GLY A 8 3.25 -13.78 -5.41
N HIS A 9 2.05 -14.36 -5.31
CA HIS A 9 1.26 -14.79 -6.48
C HIS A 9 1.00 -13.65 -7.48
N LEU A 10 0.61 -12.46 -6.99
CA LEU A 10 0.33 -11.31 -7.86
C LEU A 10 1.59 -10.82 -8.58
N VAL A 11 2.71 -10.75 -7.86
CA VAL A 11 4.02 -10.35 -8.41
C VAL A 11 4.44 -11.33 -9.50
N ASN A 12 4.37 -12.63 -9.24
CA ASN A 12 4.71 -13.66 -10.23
C ASN A 12 3.81 -13.60 -11.46
N TYR A 13 2.50 -13.43 -11.26
CA TYR A 13 1.54 -13.28 -12.36
C TYR A 13 1.87 -12.08 -13.24
N LEU A 14 2.07 -10.89 -12.64
CA LEU A 14 2.39 -9.66 -13.39
C LEU A 14 3.76 -9.73 -14.06
N LYS A 15 4.76 -10.31 -13.40
CA LYS A 15 6.08 -10.51 -13.99
C LYS A 15 6.00 -11.40 -15.24
N ASN A 16 5.22 -12.48 -15.18
CA ASN A 16 5.00 -13.36 -16.33
C ASN A 16 4.24 -12.68 -17.48
N LYS A 17 3.57 -11.56 -17.22
CA LYS A 17 2.96 -10.69 -18.24
C LYS A 17 3.92 -9.62 -18.78
N GLY A 18 5.18 -9.60 -18.33
CA GLY A 18 6.22 -8.68 -18.80
C GLY A 18 6.28 -7.36 -18.02
N PHE A 19 5.57 -7.23 -16.90
CA PHE A 19 5.66 -6.02 -16.07
C PHE A 19 6.93 -6.03 -15.21
N GLU A 20 7.53 -4.85 -15.05
CA GLU A 20 8.47 -4.60 -13.97
C GLU A 20 7.69 -4.52 -12.65
N VAL A 21 7.85 -5.52 -11.79
CA VAL A 21 7.05 -5.65 -10.57
C VAL A 21 7.88 -6.23 -9.45
N TYR A 22 7.63 -5.71 -8.24
CA TYR A 22 8.32 -6.12 -7.02
C TYR A 22 7.31 -6.45 -5.92
N GLY A 23 7.64 -7.48 -5.14
CA GLY A 23 6.94 -7.84 -3.91
C GLY A 23 7.76 -7.51 -2.68
N ILE A 24 7.12 -7.04 -1.61
CA ILE A 24 7.75 -6.78 -0.32
C ILE A 24 6.97 -7.55 0.74
N ASP A 25 7.67 -8.35 1.54
CA ASP A 25 7.13 -9.04 2.72
C ASP A 25 8.27 -9.39 3.68
N ARG A 26 7.97 -9.86 4.89
CA ARG A 26 8.96 -10.29 5.88
C ARG A 26 9.43 -11.74 5.68
N TYR A 27 8.84 -12.47 4.74
CA TYR A 27 9.32 -13.79 4.34
C TYR A 27 10.69 -13.72 3.66
N LYS A 28 11.47 -14.80 3.79
CA LYS A 28 12.73 -14.96 3.06
C LYS A 28 12.43 -15.36 1.61
N PHE A 29 12.96 -14.58 0.68
CA PHE A 29 12.83 -14.85 -0.75
C PHE A 29 14.20 -15.08 -1.39
N ASN A 30 14.22 -15.87 -2.47
CA ASN A 30 15.43 -16.21 -3.22
C ASN A 30 15.49 -15.54 -4.60
N SER A 31 14.49 -14.73 -4.97
CA SER A 31 14.40 -14.08 -6.29
C SER A 31 14.45 -12.56 -6.14
N SER A 32 15.17 -11.89 -7.04
CA SER A 32 15.49 -10.45 -6.97
C SER A 32 14.28 -9.50 -7.07
N ASN A 33 13.16 -9.97 -7.62
CA ASN A 33 11.90 -9.22 -7.70
C ASN A 33 11.07 -9.35 -6.41
N PHE A 34 11.60 -10.02 -5.39
CA PHE A 34 11.05 -10.03 -4.04
C PHE A 34 12.06 -9.47 -3.06
N ILE A 35 11.56 -8.67 -2.14
CA ILE A 35 12.35 -7.96 -1.15
C ILE A 35 11.88 -8.42 0.23
N THR A 36 12.79 -8.99 1.00
CA THR A 36 12.55 -9.32 2.40
C THR A 36 12.73 -8.07 3.25
N ALA A 37 11.63 -7.43 3.66
CA ALA A 37 11.67 -6.21 4.47
C ALA A 37 10.39 -6.05 5.31
N ASP A 38 10.50 -5.32 6.42
CA ASP A 38 9.33 -4.74 7.08
C ASP A 38 8.84 -3.55 6.25
N TRP A 39 7.54 -3.51 5.94
CA TRP A 39 6.97 -2.42 5.15
C TRP A 39 7.00 -1.06 5.87
N LEU A 40 7.18 -1.01 7.19
CA LEU A 40 7.36 0.24 7.94
C LEU A 40 8.77 0.80 7.76
N GLU A 41 9.76 -0.06 7.53
CA GLU A 41 11.19 0.29 7.40
C GLU A 41 11.65 0.37 5.94
N TYR A 42 10.86 -0.15 5.01
CA TYR A 42 11.19 -0.15 3.59
C TYR A 42 11.32 1.29 3.03
N ASP A 43 12.42 1.55 2.32
CA ASP A 43 12.59 2.80 1.58
C ASP A 43 11.80 2.77 0.27
N TYR A 44 10.62 3.37 0.31
CA TYR A 44 9.76 3.52 -0.86
C TYR A 44 10.36 4.46 -1.92
N GLY A 45 11.30 5.32 -1.56
CA GLY A 45 11.83 6.39 -2.42
C GLY A 45 10.82 7.51 -2.68
N LYS A 46 11.16 8.42 -3.61
CA LYS A 46 10.28 9.50 -4.09
C LYS A 46 10.02 9.30 -5.58
N GLU A 47 8.78 9.48 -6.01
CA GLU A 47 8.39 9.45 -7.43
C GLU A 47 8.91 8.24 -8.22
N LYS A 48 8.92 7.09 -7.55
CA LYS A 48 9.50 5.85 -8.04
C LYS A 48 8.44 4.95 -8.68
N TRP A 49 7.26 4.88 -8.08
CA TRP A 49 6.27 3.84 -8.39
C TRP A 49 5.11 4.38 -9.23
N GLY A 50 4.78 3.65 -10.31
CA GLY A 50 3.56 3.90 -11.08
C GLY A 50 2.31 3.34 -10.37
N THR A 51 2.45 2.19 -9.73
CA THR A 51 1.36 1.55 -8.97
C THR A 51 1.92 0.85 -7.75
N ILE A 52 1.29 1.06 -6.60
CA ILE A 52 1.50 0.31 -5.37
C ILE A 52 0.18 -0.37 -5.02
N ILE A 53 0.25 -1.62 -4.56
CA ILE A 53 -0.90 -2.42 -4.16
C ILE A 53 -0.62 -2.96 -2.76
N SER A 54 -1.62 -2.95 -1.87
CA SER A 54 -1.60 -3.65 -0.59
C SER A 54 -2.98 -4.23 -0.28
N ASN A 55 -3.16 -5.53 -0.49
CA ASN A 55 -4.41 -6.20 -0.17
C ASN A 55 -4.34 -6.81 1.24
N LEU A 56 -5.19 -6.34 2.16
CA LEU A 56 -5.33 -6.82 3.54
C LEU A 56 -4.08 -6.73 4.43
N GLY A 57 -2.89 -6.47 3.90
CA GLY A 57 -1.66 -6.32 4.67
C GLY A 57 -1.63 -4.99 5.41
N PHE A 58 -1.11 -3.96 4.75
CA PHE A 58 -0.83 -2.67 5.37
C PHE A 58 -2.04 -2.04 6.09
N SER A 59 -3.19 -1.95 5.44
CA SER A 59 -4.35 -1.23 5.97
C SER A 59 -5.04 -1.93 7.15
N ASN A 60 -5.13 -3.27 7.17
CA ASN A 60 -5.64 -3.96 8.36
C ASN A 60 -4.73 -3.74 9.56
N HIS A 61 -3.42 -3.84 9.35
CA HIS A 61 -2.45 -3.56 10.41
C HIS A 61 -2.57 -2.12 10.89
N PHE A 62 -2.73 -1.16 9.98
CA PHE A 62 -2.92 0.23 10.37
C PHE A 62 -4.20 0.42 11.20
N ILE A 63 -5.35 -0.12 10.77
CA ILE A 63 -6.61 -0.07 11.54
C ILE A 63 -6.38 -0.62 12.96
N HIS A 64 -5.75 -1.78 13.05
CA HIS A 64 -5.50 -2.45 14.32
C HIS A 64 -4.60 -1.64 15.26
N HIS A 65 -3.55 -1.01 14.74
CA HIS A 65 -2.68 -0.13 15.52
C HIS A 65 -3.34 1.22 15.85
N ASN A 66 -4.25 1.71 15.02
CA ASN A 66 -5.01 2.94 15.28
C ASN A 66 -6.06 2.77 16.38
N LEU A 67 -6.64 1.57 16.54
CA LEU A 67 -7.70 1.31 17.53
C LEU A 67 -7.19 0.85 18.90
N ARG A 68 -5.89 0.57 19.04
CA ARG A 68 -5.31 0.05 20.29
C ARG A 68 -4.60 1.16 21.06
N GLU A 69 -4.78 1.16 22.38
CA GLU A 69 -4.14 2.13 23.30
C GLU A 69 -2.62 2.21 23.14
N ASN A 70 -1.96 1.06 22.92
CA ASN A 70 -0.51 0.95 22.72
C ASN A 70 -0.12 0.64 21.26
N GLY A 71 -0.97 1.00 20.29
CA GLY A 71 -0.67 0.76 18.88
C GLY A 71 0.23 1.84 18.28
N ASP A 72 1.14 1.44 17.38
CA ASP A 72 2.06 2.36 16.70
C ASP A 72 1.42 3.05 15.49
N TYR A 73 0.28 3.72 15.69
CA TYR A 73 -0.43 4.39 14.59
C TYR A 73 0.37 5.52 13.94
N ILE A 74 1.36 6.08 14.65
CA ILE A 74 2.24 7.12 14.12
C ILE A 74 3.17 6.55 13.06
N ALA A 75 3.81 5.39 13.29
CA ALA A 75 4.66 4.76 12.29
C ALA A 75 3.86 4.42 11.03
N TYR A 76 2.66 3.85 11.17
CA TYR A 76 1.80 3.55 10.03
C TYR A 76 1.35 4.83 9.29
N GLY A 77 1.02 5.91 10.00
CA GLY A 77 0.70 7.19 9.37
C GLY A 77 1.86 7.77 8.56
N LYS A 78 3.10 7.66 9.07
CA LYS A 78 4.31 8.05 8.33
C LYS A 78 4.54 7.16 7.11
N THR A 79 4.43 5.85 7.26
CA THR A 79 4.59 4.91 6.15
C THR A 79 3.52 5.12 5.08
N TYR A 80 2.27 5.40 5.47
CA TYR A 80 1.21 5.78 4.54
C TYR A 80 1.61 7.00 3.70
N MET A 81 2.13 8.06 4.32
CA MET A 81 2.62 9.22 3.57
C MET A 81 3.86 8.92 2.72
N ASN A 82 4.77 8.06 3.20
CA ASN A 82 5.93 7.62 2.41
C ASN A 82 5.48 6.87 1.14
N ILE A 83 4.48 5.99 1.25
CA ILE A 83 3.86 5.31 0.10
C ILE A 83 3.32 6.35 -0.87
N LEU A 84 2.54 7.33 -0.41
CA LEU A 84 1.96 8.36 -1.28
C LEU A 84 3.01 9.23 -1.97
N HIS A 85 4.05 9.67 -1.26
CA HIS A 85 5.14 10.46 -1.83
C HIS A 85 6.03 9.68 -2.80
N SER A 86 6.07 8.35 -2.66
CA SER A 86 6.81 7.48 -3.58
C SER A 86 6.11 7.29 -4.92
N LEU A 87 4.83 7.66 -5.04
CA LEU A 87 4.11 7.61 -6.31
C LEU A 87 4.67 8.65 -7.28
N LYS A 88 4.82 8.26 -8.55
CA LYS A 88 4.98 9.20 -9.66
C LYS A 88 3.70 10.04 -9.81
N ILE A 89 3.80 11.22 -10.41
CA ILE A 89 2.60 11.96 -10.84
C ILE A 89 1.77 11.05 -11.76
N GLY A 90 0.48 10.94 -11.46
CA GLY A 90 -0.44 10.02 -12.13
C GLY A 90 -0.38 8.57 -11.63
N GLY A 91 0.52 8.24 -10.71
CA GLY A 91 0.64 6.93 -10.08
C GLY A 91 -0.44 6.68 -9.03
N HIS A 92 -0.66 5.40 -8.70
CA HIS A 92 -1.78 4.97 -7.85
C HIS A 92 -1.33 4.11 -6.68
N PHE A 93 -1.97 4.29 -5.52
CA PHE A 93 -1.96 3.35 -4.42
C PHE A 93 -3.33 2.69 -4.27
N HIS A 94 -3.39 1.39 -4.49
CA HIS A 94 -4.59 0.56 -4.31
C HIS A 94 -4.47 -0.24 -3.03
N TYR A 95 -5.45 -0.14 -2.14
CA TYR A 95 -5.44 -0.90 -0.90
C TYR A 95 -6.85 -1.21 -0.39
N ALA A 96 -6.96 -2.26 0.41
CA ALA A 96 -8.20 -2.66 1.05
C ALA A 96 -7.88 -3.32 2.41
N PRO A 97 -8.65 -3.04 3.48
CA PRO A 97 -9.77 -2.08 3.54
C PRO A 97 -9.31 -0.61 3.44
N ASP A 98 -10.28 0.30 3.26
CA ASP A 98 -10.08 1.74 3.32
C ASP A 98 -9.74 2.22 4.74
N LEU A 99 -9.21 3.43 4.85
CA LEU A 99 -8.71 4.02 6.09
C LEU A 99 -9.34 5.39 6.35
N PRO A 100 -10.67 5.48 6.60
CA PRO A 100 -11.38 6.77 6.70
C PRO A 100 -10.76 7.76 7.70
N PHE A 101 -10.14 7.24 8.76
CA PHE A 101 -9.56 8.05 9.84
C PHE A 101 -8.36 8.89 9.38
N ILE A 102 -7.56 8.43 8.42
CA ILE A 102 -6.41 9.18 7.88
C ILE A 102 -6.74 9.81 6.52
N GLU A 103 -7.55 9.15 5.72
CA GLU A 103 -7.95 9.60 4.39
C GLU A 103 -8.62 10.97 4.39
N LYS A 104 -9.38 11.29 5.45
CA LYS A 104 -10.04 12.59 5.61
C LYS A 104 -9.08 13.79 5.69
N TYR A 105 -7.79 13.53 5.90
CA TYR A 105 -6.74 14.54 5.96
C TYR A 105 -5.90 14.63 4.67
N LEU A 106 -6.25 13.87 3.64
CA LEU A 106 -5.57 13.96 2.35
C LEU A 106 -5.72 15.36 1.75
N ASP A 107 -4.61 15.89 1.25
CA ASP A 107 -4.62 17.10 0.44
C ASP A 107 -5.21 16.78 -0.95
N ASN A 108 -6.43 17.26 -1.18
CA ASN A 108 -7.16 17.04 -2.43
C ASN A 108 -6.55 17.77 -3.63
N GLU A 109 -5.63 18.72 -3.43
CA GLU A 109 -4.86 19.30 -4.52
C GLU A 109 -3.76 18.36 -5.02
N GLN A 110 -3.19 17.56 -4.11
CA GLN A 110 -2.11 16.62 -4.39
C GLN A 110 -2.62 15.21 -4.71
N PHE A 111 -3.77 14.79 -4.17
CA PHE A 111 -4.26 13.42 -4.28
C PHE A 111 -5.75 13.35 -4.67
N ASP A 112 -6.12 12.34 -5.46
CA ASP A 112 -7.51 11.94 -5.72
C ASP A 112 -7.80 10.66 -4.96
N LEU A 113 -8.80 10.64 -4.07
CA LEU A 113 -9.26 9.43 -3.39
C LEU A 113 -10.55 8.91 -4.01
N ARG A 114 -10.57 7.64 -4.39
CA ARG A 114 -11.76 6.90 -4.83
C ARG A 114 -11.95 5.67 -3.97
N LYS A 115 -13.21 5.30 -3.74
CA LYS A 115 -13.57 4.10 -3.00
C LYS A 115 -14.51 3.24 -3.83
N HIS A 116 -14.31 1.93 -3.74
CA HIS A 116 -15.15 0.92 -4.35
C HIS A 116 -15.77 0.07 -3.25
N GLU A 117 -17.10 -0.01 -3.26
CA GLU A 117 -17.85 -0.84 -2.33
C GLU A 117 -17.65 -2.32 -2.69
N ILE A 118 -17.52 -3.16 -1.66
CA ILE A 118 -17.37 -4.60 -1.83
C ILE A 118 -18.65 -5.26 -1.33
N ASN A 119 -19.62 -5.46 -2.23
CA ASN A 119 -20.90 -6.12 -1.97
C ASN A 119 -21.56 -5.64 -0.65
N GLU A 120 -21.98 -6.58 0.21
CA GLU A 120 -22.65 -6.31 1.50
C GLU A 120 -21.68 -6.01 2.64
N TYR A 121 -20.37 -5.89 2.38
CA TYR A 121 -19.39 -5.61 3.42
C TYR A 121 -19.27 -4.10 3.66
N GLU A 122 -19.08 -3.71 4.92
CA GLU A 122 -18.82 -2.31 5.29
C GLU A 122 -17.46 -1.79 4.76
N PHE A 123 -16.53 -2.71 4.49
CA PHE A 123 -15.20 -2.39 3.99
C PHE A 123 -15.21 -1.98 2.52
N LYS A 124 -14.42 -0.97 2.19
CA LYS A 124 -14.23 -0.52 0.80
C LYS A 124 -12.80 -0.76 0.34
N ALA A 125 -12.61 -0.96 -0.96
CA ALA A 125 -11.28 -0.83 -1.56
C ALA A 125 -11.04 0.65 -1.88
N ALA A 126 -9.88 1.17 -1.53
CA ALA A 126 -9.47 2.54 -1.79
C ALA A 126 -8.43 2.61 -2.90
N ILE A 127 -8.52 3.67 -3.69
CA ILE A 127 -7.55 4.03 -4.72
C ILE A 127 -7.18 5.50 -4.51
N ILE A 128 -5.90 5.75 -4.24
CA ILE A 128 -5.35 7.11 -4.20
C ILE A 128 -4.50 7.34 -5.43
N LYS A 129 -4.79 8.37 -6.21
CA LYS A 129 -3.98 8.81 -7.34
C LYS A 129 -3.22 10.08 -7.00
N LYS A 130 -1.91 10.13 -7.26
CA LYS A 130 -1.12 11.37 -7.15
C LYS A 130 -1.41 12.31 -8.33
N ARG A 131 -1.75 13.56 -8.05
CA ARG A 131 -2.11 14.62 -9.03
C ARG A 131 -0.95 15.56 -9.33
N LYS A 132 -0.19 15.94 -8.31
CA LYS A 132 0.93 16.90 -8.36
C LYS A 132 2.09 16.36 -7.55
#